data_AF-A0A3B8J6V5-F1
#
_entry.id   AF-A0A3B8J6V5-F1
#
_cell.length_a   1.000
_cell.length_b   1.000
_cell.length_c   1.000
_cell.angle_alpha   90.00
_cell.angle_beta   90.00
_cell.angle_gamma   90.00
#
_symmetry.space_group_name_H-M   'P 1'
#
loop_
_entity.id
_entity.type
_entity.pdbx_description
1 polymer ?
#
loop_
_entity_poly.entity_id
_entity_poly.type
_entity_poly.pdbx_seq_one_letter_code
_entity_poly.pdbx_strand_id
1 'polypeptide(L)' 'GLPRLWEYSVMSAGFMRHQVRLMVGSIIACGQGQLKLADVAQSLQDPEAANHYHLAPAAGLRLVMVKYKEKTGTGK' A
#
# COMPACT_ATOMS: atom_id res chain seq x y z
N GLY A 1 10.46 23.21 -14.71
CA GLY A 1 11.03 21.97 -14.14
C GLY A 1 9.91 20.97 -13.95
N LEU A 2 10.15 19.69 -14.21
CA LEU A 2 9.13 18.65 -13.93
C LEU A 2 8.84 18.60 -12.42
N PRO A 3 7.58 18.32 -12.03
CA PRO A 3 7.25 18.13 -10.63
C PRO A 3 8.05 16.95 -10.06
N ARG A 4 8.47 17.07 -8.80
CA ARG A 4 9.08 15.95 -8.08
C ARG A 4 8.01 14.88 -7.84
N LEU A 5 8.23 13.69 -8.38
CA LEU A 5 7.36 12.54 -8.20
C LEU A 5 7.97 11.57 -7.20
N TRP A 6 7.16 11.08 -6.27
CA TRP A 6 7.51 9.98 -5.38
C TRP A 6 6.71 8.75 -5.79
N GLU A 7 7.37 7.60 -5.92
CA GLU A 7 6.73 6.33 -6.23
C GLU A 7 6.87 5.36 -5.05
N TYR A 8 5.76 4.71 -4.68
CA TYR A 8 5.72 3.62 -3.72
C TYR A 8 5.31 2.34 -4.45
N SER A 9 6.17 1.33 -4.41
CA SER A 9 5.94 0.02 -5.04
C SER A 9 5.83 -1.08 -3.97
N VAL A 10 4.79 -1.91 -4.07
CA VAL A 10 4.55 -3.04 -3.17
C VAL A 10 4.09 -4.26 -3.96
N MET A 11 4.55 -5.45 -3.57
CA MET A 11 4.18 -6.73 -4.18
C MET A 11 3.76 -7.72 -3.09
N SER A 12 2.65 -8.42 -3.32
CA SER A 12 2.10 -9.43 -2.42
C SER A 12 1.36 -10.50 -3.22
N ALA A 13 1.08 -11.66 -2.60
CA ALA A 13 0.20 -12.68 -3.16
C ALA A 13 -1.26 -12.19 -3.30
N GLY A 14 -1.64 -11.20 -2.48
CA GLY A 14 -2.94 -10.55 -2.51
C GLY A 14 -2.97 -9.32 -1.60
N PHE A 15 -3.97 -8.48 -1.80
CA PHE A 15 -4.22 -7.30 -0.98
C PHE A 15 -5.69 -7.27 -0.56
N MET A 16 -5.97 -6.82 0.67
CA MET A 16 -7.33 -6.54 1.12
C MET A 16 -7.91 -5.33 0.40
N ARG A 17 -9.24 -5.18 0.43
CA ARG A 17 -9.91 -4.02 -0.16
C ARG A 17 -9.34 -2.72 0.42
N HIS A 18 -8.89 -1.83 -0.47
CA HIS A 18 -8.23 -0.55 -0.15
C HIS A 18 -6.90 -0.61 0.57
N GLN A 19 -6.34 -1.79 0.88
CA GLN A 19 -5.13 -1.92 1.71
C GLN A 19 -3.96 -1.05 1.21
N VAL A 20 -3.66 -1.09 -0.08
CA VAL A 20 -2.57 -0.28 -0.66
C VAL A 20 -2.85 1.22 -0.53
N ARG A 21 -4.10 1.65 -0.72
CA ARG A 21 -4.49 3.06 -0.61
C ARG A 21 -4.46 3.56 0.82
N LEU A 22 -4.78 2.70 1.79
CA LEU A 22 -4.63 2.97 3.22
C LEU A 22 -3.16 3.11 3.60
N MET A 23 -2.30 2.19 3.14
CA MET A 23 -0.86 2.28 3.36
C MET A 23 -0.28 3.60 2.83
N VAL A 24 -0.60 3.95 1.58
CA VAL A 24 -0.10 5.20 0.96
C VAL A 24 -0.65 6.43 1.67
N GLY A 25 -1.93 6.44 2.06
CA GLY A 25 -2.49 7.57 2.79
C GLY A 25 -1.86 7.77 4.16
N SER A 26 -1.57 6.69 4.90
CA SER A 26 -0.83 6.76 6.17
C SER A 26 0.60 7.29 5.98
N ILE A 27 1.30 6.86 4.92
CA ILE A 27 2.65 7.37 4.59
C ILE A 27 2.60 8.88 4.33
N ILE A 28 1.62 9.36 3.54
CA ILE A 28 1.45 10.78 3.24
C ILE A 28 1.11 11.56 4.52
N ALA A 29 0.18 11.07 5.34
CA ALA A 29 -0.19 11.70 6.59
C ALA A 29 1.00 11.80 7.56
N CYS A 30 1.83 10.77 7.65
CA CYS A 30 3.08 10.82 8.42
C CYS A 30 4.06 11.86 7.87
N GLY A 31 4.25 11.91 6.55
CA GLY A 31 5.13 12.91 5.91
C GLY A 31 4.65 14.35 6.11
N GLN A 32 3.35 14.56 6.32
CA GLN A 32 2.75 15.86 6.61
C GLN A 32 2.67 16.19 8.12
N GLY A 33 3.11 15.27 8.99
CA GLY A 33 2.99 15.43 10.45
C GLY A 33 1.57 15.27 11.00
N GLN A 34 0.63 14.76 10.20
CA GLN A 34 -0.77 14.54 10.58
C GLN A 34 -1.01 13.21 11.31
N LEU A 35 -0.06 12.27 11.20
CA LEU A 35 -0.10 10.96 11.84
C LEU A 35 1.30 10.62 12.38
N LYS A 36 1.41 10.13 13.62
CA LYS A 36 2.72 9.76 14.15
C LYS A 36 3.10 8.35 13.69
N LEU A 37 4.40 8.10 13.55
CA LEU A 37 4.92 6.76 13.25
C LEU A 37 4.51 5.73 14.32
N ALA A 38 4.40 6.15 15.59
CA ALA A 38 3.94 5.29 16.68
C ALA A 38 2.48 4.83 16.47
N ASP A 39 1.61 5.70 15.98
CA ASP A 39 0.20 5.38 15.71
C ASP A 39 0.10 4.36 14.57
N VAL A 40 0.93 4.51 13.52
CA VAL A 40 1.04 3.52 12.45
C VAL A 40 1.52 2.18 13.00
N ALA A 41 2.57 2.16 13.83
CA ALA A 41 3.08 0.94 14.43
C ALA A 41 2.02 0.25 15.30
N GLN A 42 1.24 1.01 16.06
CA GLN A 42 0.13 0.49 16.86
C GLN A 42 -0.98 -0.11 15.98
N SER A 43 -1.34 0.56 14.88
CA SER A 43 -2.38 0.07 13.95
C SER A 43 -2.06 -1.27 13.28
N LEU A 44 -0.76 -1.62 13.20
CA LEU A 44 -0.32 -2.91 12.68
C LEU A 44 -0.50 -4.06 13.69
N GLN A 45 -0.57 -3.75 14.99
CA GLN A 45 -0.76 -4.72 16.07
C GLN A 45 -2.23 -4.83 16.48
N ASP A 46 -2.95 -3.73 16.44
CA ASP A 46 -4.35 -3.62 16.82
C ASP A 46 -5.14 -2.90 15.71
N PRO A 47 -5.91 -3.63 14.89
CA PRO A 47 -6.74 -3.05 13.84
C PRO A 47 -7.78 -2.05 14.36
N GLU A 48 -8.26 -2.23 15.59
CA GLU A 48 -9.28 -1.36 16.20
C GLU A 48 -8.67 -0.05 16.71
N ALA A 49 -7.35 -0.01 16.93
CA ALA A 49 -6.62 1.22 17.26
C ALA A 49 -6.50 2.19 16.07
N ALA A 50 -6.81 1.74 14.84
CA ALA A 50 -6.72 2.54 13.63
C ALA A 50 -7.94 3.48 13.46
N ASN A 51 -8.02 4.54 14.26
CA ASN A 51 -9.12 5.53 14.17
C ASN A 51 -9.02 6.50 12.98
N HIS A 52 -7.94 6.43 12.19
CA HIS A 52 -7.67 7.40 11.11
C HIS A 52 -7.52 6.70 9.75
N TYR A 53 -8.62 6.58 9.01
CA TYR A 53 -8.61 6.08 7.64
C TYR A 53 -8.15 7.18 6.66
N HIS A 54 -6.85 7.25 6.40
CA HIS A 54 -6.30 8.07 5.33
C HIS A 54 -6.32 7.28 4.02
N LEU A 55 -7.33 7.50 3.18
CA LEU A 55 -7.41 6.89 1.85
C LEU A 55 -6.72 7.78 0.82
N ALA A 56 -5.60 7.33 0.27
CA ALA A 56 -5.02 7.97 -0.90
C ALA A 56 -6.00 7.93 -2.09
N PRO A 57 -6.01 8.94 -2.98
CA PRO A 57 -6.83 8.93 -4.20
C PRO A 57 -6.52 7.71 -5.08
N ALA A 58 -7.56 7.12 -5.69
CA ALA A 58 -7.40 5.94 -6.56
C ALA A 58 -6.61 6.26 -7.85
N ALA A 59 -6.67 7.50 -8.33
CA ALA A 59 -6.02 7.93 -9.57
C ALA A 59 -4.49 7.77 -9.58
N GLY A 60 -3.85 7.69 -8.40
CA GLY A 60 -2.41 7.45 -8.29
C GLY A 60 -2.00 5.98 -8.20
N LEU A 61 -2.96 5.04 -8.13
CA LEU A 61 -2.71 3.61 -7.98
C LEU A 61 -2.81 2.90 -9.33
N ARG A 62 -1.77 2.12 -9.67
CA ARG A 62 -1.73 1.30 -10.88
C ARG A 62 -1.26 -0.12 -10.56
N LEU A 63 -1.85 -1.12 -11.22
CA LEU A 63 -1.31 -2.49 -11.22
C LEU A 63 -0.11 -2.53 -12.18
N VAL A 64 1.07 -2.89 -11.67
CA VAL A 64 2.31 -2.90 -12.46
C VAL A 64 2.64 -4.29 -12.99
N MET A 65 2.46 -5.35 -12.19
CA MET A 65 2.90 -6.70 -12.54
C MET A 65 2.04 -7.76 -11.84
N VAL A 66 1.82 -8.89 -12.54
CA VAL A 66 1.31 -10.14 -11.97
C VAL A 66 2.26 -11.26 -12.36
N LYS A 67 2.78 -12.02 -11.39
CA LYS A 67 3.65 -13.17 -11.64
C LYS A 67 2.85 -14.45 -11.65
N TYR A 68 2.96 -15.22 -12.73
CA TYR A 68 2.41 -16.56 -12.85
C TYR A 68 3.54 -17.58 -12.69
N LYS A 69 3.23 -18.74 -12.09
CA LYS A 69 4.14 -19.88 -12.14
C LYS A 69 4.22 -20.37 -13.58
N GLU A 70 5.41 -20.65 -14.06
CA GLU A 70 5.56 -21.35 -15.33
C GLU A 70 4.87 -22.72 -15.23
N LYS A 71 4.21 -23.14 -16.32
CA LYS A 71 3.70 -24.51 -16.40
C LYS A 71 4.91 -25.43 -16.47
N THR A 72 5.19 -26.17 -15.40
CA THR A 72 6.09 -27.31 -15.47
C THR A 72 5.41 -28.36 -16.36
N GLY A 73 5.88 -28.50 -17.60
CA GLY A 73 5.36 -29.48 -18.53
C GLY A 73 5.69 -30.90 -18.08
N THR A 74 4.74 -31.62 -17.50
CA THR A 74 4.71 -33.08 -17.55
C THR A 74 3.76 -33.49 -18.65
N GLY A 75 4.25 -33.39 -19.88
CA GLY A 75 3.75 -34.20 -20.98
C GLY A 75 4.41 -35.57 -20.89
N LYS A 76 3.68 -36.57 -20.41
CA LYS A 76 3.79 -37.97 -20.78
C LYS A 76 2.42 -38.60 -20.64
#